data_AF-A0A8U0PIB5-F1
#
_entry.id   AF-A0A8U0PIB5-F1
#
_cell.length_a   1.000
_cell.length_b   1.000
_cell.length_c   1.000
_cell.angle_alpha   90.00
_cell.angle_beta   90.00
_cell.angle_gamma   90.00
#
_symmetry.space_group_name_H-M   'P 1'
#
loop_
_entity.id
_entity.type
_entity.pdbx_description
1 polymer ?
#
loop_
_entity_poly.entity_id
_entity_poly.type
_entity_poly.pdbx_seq_one_letter_code
_entity_poly.pdbx_strand_id
1 'polypeptide(L)'
;MHVFENLGKLLSLDLSFNSLQALPDGIFKGLISLEEMDLHFNSLTYLKADIFPESLKTVDLSYNFLASPDPATFHSLSWINLYRNQFHCDCGLEDFLTWLKGTNVTFPDPGVNEFSCEYPSDLHGISLWNYSSVISCEEDDERLVQELRLSLFIGCTALIILIMVGTIVFARLRGFLFKVYKKVTARILEGPRRDLSAGGPRYDAYLCLSNNDYKWVETALLNRLDSQFAERNVLRCCFEVRDFIPGEDHLFNIRDAIWGSRKTVCIVSKEFLKDGWCLEAFTLAQSRMLEELRDVLIMVVVGNVLHYRLMKHEGIRTFARKRDYLQWPEDTQDIQWFYEKLMSKILKDKKNTAKANNGDITLVNMTVGT
;
A
#
# COMPACT_ATOMS: atom_id res chain seq x y z
N MET A 1 -33.39 -36.36 10.95
CA MET A 1 -34.07 -37.67 10.98
C MET A 1 -34.42 -37.92 12.44
N HIS A 2 -35.70 -37.88 12.80
CA HIS A 2 -36.15 -37.90 14.20
C HIS A 2 -36.75 -39.26 14.56
N VAL A 3 -35.95 -40.33 14.41
CA VAL A 3 -36.44 -41.72 14.48
C VAL A 3 -36.91 -42.09 15.89
N PHE A 4 -36.26 -41.54 16.92
CA PHE A 4 -36.51 -41.90 18.32
C PHE A 4 -37.19 -40.80 19.15
N GLU A 5 -37.61 -39.69 18.52
CA GLU A 5 -38.03 -38.47 19.23
C GLU A 5 -39.24 -38.68 20.16
N ASN A 6 -40.15 -39.60 19.82
CA ASN A 6 -41.36 -39.88 20.60
C ASN A 6 -41.25 -41.12 21.51
N LEU A 7 -40.06 -41.70 21.65
CA LEU A 7 -39.84 -42.93 22.43
C LEU A 7 -39.37 -42.62 23.87
N GLY A 8 -39.97 -41.62 24.51
CA GLY A 8 -39.55 -41.16 25.84
C GLY A 8 -39.75 -42.16 26.99
N LYS A 9 -40.35 -43.33 26.74
CA LYS A 9 -40.49 -44.42 27.74
C LYS A 9 -39.60 -45.63 27.43
N LEU A 10 -38.78 -45.56 26.38
CA LEU A 10 -37.88 -46.63 26.00
C LEU A 10 -36.78 -46.75 27.06
N LEU A 11 -36.61 -47.95 27.62
CA LEU A 11 -35.61 -48.24 28.66
C LEU A 11 -34.32 -48.84 28.09
N SER A 12 -34.42 -49.63 27.02
CA SER A 12 -33.30 -50.30 26.38
C SER A 12 -33.39 -50.17 24.86
N LEU A 13 -32.26 -49.89 24.20
CA LEU A 13 -32.16 -49.72 22.75
C LEU A 13 -30.98 -50.54 22.20
N ASP A 14 -31.28 -51.51 21.35
CA ASP A 14 -30.28 -52.32 20.66
C ASP A 14 -30.11 -51.85 19.20
N LEU A 15 -28.90 -51.40 18.88
CA LEU A 15 -28.42 -51.01 17.55
C LEU A 15 -27.15 -51.80 17.16
N SER A 16 -26.91 -52.93 17.82
CA SER A 16 -25.74 -53.78 17.58
C SER A 16 -25.75 -54.48 16.22
N PHE A 17 -24.59 -54.98 15.79
CA PHE A 17 -24.42 -55.72 14.52
C PHE A 17 -24.93 -54.97 13.29
N ASN A 18 -24.71 -53.65 13.27
CA ASN A 18 -25.01 -52.81 12.13
C ASN A 18 -23.70 -52.33 11.48
N SER A 19 -23.82 -51.47 10.48
CA SER A 19 -22.67 -50.84 9.81
C SER A 19 -22.68 -49.34 10.02
N LEU A 20 -23.07 -48.89 11.22
CA LEU A 20 -23.13 -47.47 11.55
C LEU A 20 -21.72 -46.91 11.62
N GLN A 21 -21.44 -45.91 10.77
CA GLN A 21 -20.15 -45.22 10.75
C GLN A 21 -20.13 -43.96 11.64
N ALA A 22 -21.30 -43.36 11.84
CA ALA A 22 -21.49 -42.19 12.68
C ALA A 22 -22.92 -42.18 13.23
N LEU A 23 -23.09 -41.50 14.37
CA LEU A 23 -24.39 -41.21 14.96
C LEU A 23 -24.76 -39.76 14.64
N PRO A 24 -25.90 -39.50 13.97
CA PRO A 24 -26.32 -38.14 13.67
C PRO A 24 -26.56 -37.31 14.94
N ASP A 25 -26.24 -36.02 14.88
CA ASP A 25 -26.46 -35.08 15.98
C ASP A 25 -27.91 -35.12 16.50
N GLY A 26 -28.05 -35.33 17.81
CA GLY A 26 -29.35 -35.31 18.49
C GLY A 26 -30.27 -36.49 18.18
N ILE A 27 -29.77 -37.57 17.57
CA ILE A 27 -30.58 -38.76 17.22
C ILE A 27 -31.30 -39.37 18.43
N PHE A 28 -30.71 -39.27 19.63
CA PHE A 28 -31.26 -39.83 20.88
C PHE A 28 -31.94 -38.81 21.79
N LYS A 29 -32.15 -37.56 21.36
CA LYS A 29 -32.66 -36.47 22.21
C LYS A 29 -34.04 -36.75 22.86
N GLY A 30 -34.89 -37.56 22.20
CA GLY A 30 -36.22 -37.92 22.72
C GLY A 30 -36.22 -39.07 23.74
N LEU A 31 -35.08 -39.74 23.95
CA LEU A 31 -34.95 -40.95 24.77
C LEU A 31 -34.67 -40.62 26.24
N ILE A 32 -35.61 -39.92 26.89
CA ILE A 32 -35.45 -39.38 28.26
C ILE A 32 -35.45 -40.41 29.40
N SER A 33 -35.83 -41.67 29.13
CA SER A 33 -35.87 -42.75 30.12
C SER A 33 -34.97 -43.92 29.74
N LEU A 34 -34.09 -43.75 28.75
CA LEU A 34 -33.22 -44.81 28.28
C LEU A 34 -32.11 -45.06 29.28
N GLU A 35 -31.96 -46.30 29.72
CA GLU A 35 -30.97 -46.73 30.71
C GLU A 35 -29.87 -47.59 30.07
N GLU A 36 -30.21 -48.37 29.04
CA GLU A 36 -29.30 -49.31 28.38
C GLU A 36 -29.25 -49.08 26.87
N MET A 37 -28.04 -49.07 26.30
CA MET A 37 -27.85 -48.96 24.85
C MET A 37 -26.78 -49.93 24.37
N ASP A 38 -27.10 -50.69 23.32
CA ASP A 38 -26.15 -51.57 22.68
C ASP A 38 -25.78 -51.04 21.28
N LEU A 39 -24.51 -50.74 21.08
CA LEU A 39 -23.92 -50.26 19.82
C LEU A 39 -22.74 -51.16 19.37
N HIS A 40 -22.60 -52.36 19.93
CA HIS A 40 -21.47 -53.23 19.61
C HIS A 40 -21.52 -53.78 18.18
N PHE A 41 -20.37 -54.15 17.62
CA PHE A 41 -20.21 -54.55 16.21
C PHE A 41 -20.81 -53.52 15.24
N ASN A 42 -20.30 -52.29 15.30
CA ASN A 42 -20.56 -51.24 14.33
C ASN A 42 -19.23 -50.73 13.74
N SER A 43 -19.26 -49.59 13.05
CA SER A 43 -18.07 -48.98 12.43
C SER A 43 -17.86 -47.55 12.88
N LEU A 44 -18.26 -47.23 14.12
CA LEU A 44 -18.19 -45.88 14.66
C LEU A 44 -16.73 -45.45 14.84
N THR A 45 -16.36 -44.31 14.25
CA THR A 45 -15.00 -43.77 14.32
C THR A 45 -14.86 -42.62 15.33
N TYR A 46 -15.95 -41.91 15.60
CA TYR A 46 -15.99 -40.84 16.59
C TYR A 46 -17.36 -40.80 17.27
N LEU A 47 -17.38 -40.25 18.49
CA LEU A 47 -18.59 -39.89 19.22
C LEU A 47 -18.52 -38.40 19.51
N LYS A 48 -19.60 -37.69 19.23
CA LYS A 48 -19.72 -36.28 19.60
C LYS A 48 -19.96 -36.19 21.12
N ALA A 49 -19.40 -35.16 21.75
CA ALA A 49 -19.76 -34.79 23.12
C ALA A 49 -21.29 -34.68 23.25
N ASP A 50 -21.85 -35.21 24.34
CA ASP A 50 -23.29 -35.21 24.65
C ASP A 50 -24.17 -35.98 23.65
N ILE A 51 -23.63 -36.91 22.86
CA ILE A 51 -24.44 -37.74 21.95
C ILE A 51 -25.43 -38.64 22.70
N PHE A 52 -25.07 -39.09 23.91
CA PHE A 52 -25.90 -39.96 24.74
C PHE A 52 -26.86 -39.17 25.62
N PRO A 53 -28.09 -39.67 25.86
CA PRO A 53 -29.02 -39.02 26.76
C PRO A 53 -28.53 -39.11 28.22
N GLU A 54 -28.83 -38.10 29.04
CA GLU A 54 -28.43 -38.04 30.45
C GLU A 54 -28.95 -39.22 31.30
N SER A 55 -30.05 -39.84 30.87
CA SER A 55 -30.64 -41.00 31.53
C SER A 55 -29.80 -42.27 31.38
N LEU A 56 -28.95 -42.35 30.35
CA LEU A 56 -28.21 -43.55 29.99
C LEU A 56 -27.26 -43.97 31.11
N LYS A 57 -27.21 -45.27 31.42
CA LYS A 57 -26.38 -45.85 32.48
C LYS A 57 -25.40 -46.88 31.96
N THR A 58 -25.79 -47.64 30.94
CA THR A 58 -24.95 -48.68 30.36
C THR A 58 -24.87 -48.49 28.85
N VAL A 59 -23.66 -48.60 28.30
CA VAL A 59 -23.46 -48.64 26.85
C VAL A 59 -22.41 -49.65 26.44
N ASP A 60 -22.73 -50.50 25.47
CA ASP A 60 -21.75 -51.37 24.81
C ASP A 60 -21.30 -50.74 23.48
N LEU A 61 -20.03 -50.37 23.39
CA LEU A 61 -19.37 -49.80 22.21
C LEU A 61 -18.25 -50.72 21.71
N SER A 62 -18.25 -51.98 22.11
CA SER A 62 -17.21 -52.93 21.70
C SER A 62 -17.26 -53.22 20.21
N TYR A 63 -16.12 -53.62 19.63
CA TYR A 63 -16.00 -53.91 18.20
C TYR A 63 -16.45 -52.72 17.33
N ASN A 64 -15.87 -51.56 17.59
CA ASN A 64 -16.01 -50.34 16.79
C ASN A 64 -14.61 -49.81 16.39
N PHE A 65 -14.53 -48.61 15.80
CA PHE A 65 -13.29 -48.02 15.31
C PHE A 65 -12.96 -46.70 16.03
N LEU A 66 -13.32 -46.59 17.31
CA LEU A 66 -13.06 -45.37 18.09
C LEU A 66 -11.56 -45.20 18.33
N ALA A 67 -11.04 -44.03 17.95
CA ALA A 67 -9.61 -43.72 18.00
C ALA A 67 -9.20 -42.95 19.26
N SER A 68 -9.88 -41.83 19.55
CA SER A 68 -9.71 -41.06 20.79
C SER A 68 -11.08 -40.61 21.29
N PRO A 69 -11.75 -41.41 22.15
CA PRO A 69 -13.04 -41.03 22.70
C PRO A 69 -12.91 -39.87 23.70
N ASP A 70 -13.74 -38.85 23.56
CA ASP A 70 -13.81 -37.73 24.51
C ASP A 70 -14.47 -38.18 25.83
N PRO A 71 -13.79 -38.10 26.99
CA PRO A 71 -14.35 -38.40 28.30
C PRO A 71 -15.66 -37.70 28.63
N ALA A 72 -15.88 -36.49 28.11
CA ALA A 72 -17.10 -35.73 28.32
C ALA A 72 -18.32 -36.51 27.81
N THR A 73 -18.15 -37.35 26.79
CA THR A 73 -19.22 -38.20 26.23
C THR A 73 -19.76 -39.22 27.22
N PHE A 74 -18.99 -39.59 28.25
CA PHE A 74 -19.30 -40.69 29.17
C PHE A 74 -19.75 -40.23 30.56
N HIS A 75 -20.03 -38.93 30.73
CA HIS A 75 -20.25 -38.31 32.04
C HIS A 75 -21.43 -38.90 32.84
N SER A 76 -22.46 -39.44 32.18
CA SER A 76 -23.70 -39.96 32.79
C SER A 76 -23.67 -41.46 33.08
N LEU A 77 -22.68 -42.18 32.54
CA LEU A 77 -22.61 -43.63 32.51
C LEU A 77 -22.09 -44.22 33.82
N SER A 78 -22.57 -45.42 34.17
CA SER A 78 -22.04 -46.25 35.26
C SER A 78 -21.34 -47.51 34.77
N TRP A 79 -21.61 -47.92 33.53
CA TRP A 79 -21.00 -49.09 32.89
C TRP A 79 -20.71 -48.81 31.41
N ILE A 80 -19.53 -49.19 30.94
CA ILE A 80 -19.14 -49.03 29.54
C ILE A 80 -18.27 -50.19 29.06
N ASN A 81 -18.52 -50.65 27.84
CA ASN A 81 -17.65 -51.58 27.13
C ASN A 81 -17.00 -50.89 25.92
N LEU A 82 -15.67 -50.80 25.92
CA LEU A 82 -14.88 -50.25 24.80
C LEU A 82 -13.96 -51.29 24.18
N TYR A 83 -14.19 -52.58 24.46
CA TYR A 83 -13.35 -53.67 23.99
C TYR A 83 -13.22 -53.67 22.45
N ARG A 84 -12.03 -53.97 21.92
CA ARG A 84 -11.77 -54.05 20.47
C ARG A 84 -12.15 -52.77 19.71
N ASN A 85 -11.71 -51.62 20.22
CA ASN A 85 -11.67 -50.35 19.47
C ASN A 85 -10.26 -50.07 18.93
N GLN A 86 -10.15 -49.15 17.99
CA GLN A 86 -8.89 -48.82 17.29
C GLN A 86 -8.20 -47.60 17.91
N PHE A 87 -7.82 -47.68 19.18
CA PHE A 87 -7.23 -46.55 19.89
C PHE A 87 -5.97 -46.02 19.17
N HIS A 88 -5.99 -44.73 18.84
CA HIS A 88 -4.87 -44.04 18.23
C HIS A 88 -4.04 -43.40 19.34
N CYS A 89 -2.90 -44.02 19.63
CA CYS A 89 -2.02 -43.66 20.73
C CYS A 89 -1.08 -42.51 20.35
N ASP A 90 -1.65 -41.31 20.29
CA ASP A 90 -0.95 -40.03 20.18
C ASP A 90 -1.27 -39.10 21.38
N CYS A 91 -0.77 -37.86 21.34
CA CYS A 91 -1.07 -36.88 22.37
C CYS A 91 -2.56 -36.52 22.48
N GLY A 92 -3.37 -36.78 21.45
CA GLY A 92 -4.82 -36.56 21.50
C GLY A 92 -5.57 -37.57 22.36
N LEU A 93 -4.93 -38.65 22.81
CA LEU A 93 -5.51 -39.67 23.70
C LEU A 93 -5.31 -39.35 25.19
N GLU A 94 -4.56 -38.29 25.53
CA GLU A 94 -4.18 -37.98 26.91
C GLU A 94 -5.39 -37.78 27.84
N ASP A 95 -6.39 -37.00 27.40
CA ASP A 95 -7.62 -36.76 28.18
C ASP A 95 -8.37 -38.07 28.46
N PHE A 96 -8.43 -38.96 27.47
CA PHE A 96 -9.04 -40.28 27.65
C PHE A 96 -8.28 -41.13 28.67
N LEU A 97 -6.95 -41.11 28.63
CA LEU A 97 -6.11 -41.89 29.55
C LEU A 97 -6.15 -41.37 30.99
N THR A 98 -6.20 -40.05 31.15
CA THR A 98 -6.36 -39.42 32.48
C THR A 98 -7.73 -39.75 33.07
N TRP A 99 -8.79 -39.70 32.26
CA TRP A 99 -10.11 -40.15 32.66
C TRP A 99 -10.14 -41.64 33.03
N LEU A 100 -9.53 -42.50 32.22
CA LEU A 100 -9.49 -43.95 32.44
C LEU A 100 -8.80 -44.33 33.76
N LYS A 101 -7.78 -43.57 34.17
CA LYS A 101 -7.09 -43.73 35.46
C LYS A 101 -7.93 -43.35 36.68
N GLY A 102 -8.88 -42.43 36.53
CA GLY A 102 -9.61 -41.80 37.65
C GLY A 102 -11.12 -42.01 37.64
N THR A 103 -11.66 -42.74 36.67
CA THR A 103 -13.11 -42.93 36.52
C THR A 103 -13.65 -43.98 37.50
N ASN A 104 -14.90 -43.80 37.92
CA ASN A 104 -15.67 -44.77 38.72
C ASN A 104 -16.60 -45.64 37.85
N VAL A 105 -16.48 -45.56 36.53
CA VAL A 105 -17.27 -46.34 35.58
C VAL A 105 -16.81 -47.80 35.61
N THR A 106 -17.76 -48.73 35.59
CA THR A 106 -17.49 -50.18 35.56
C THR A 106 -17.20 -50.65 34.14
N PHE A 107 -16.17 -51.47 33.97
CA PHE A 107 -15.82 -52.11 32.70
C PHE A 107 -16.04 -53.63 32.79
N PRO A 108 -16.55 -54.31 31.75
CA PRO A 108 -16.73 -55.75 31.76
C PRO A 108 -15.39 -56.50 31.79
N ASP A 109 -15.34 -57.65 32.48
CA ASP A 109 -14.18 -58.56 32.44
C ASP A 109 -13.87 -58.99 31.01
N PRO A 110 -12.60 -58.96 30.56
CA PRO A 110 -11.34 -58.84 31.32
C PRO A 110 -10.88 -57.40 31.63
N GLY A 111 -11.76 -56.42 31.44
CA GLY A 111 -11.61 -55.06 31.89
C GLY A 111 -10.70 -54.22 31.00
N VAL A 112 -10.23 -53.11 31.57
CA VAL A 112 -9.39 -52.10 30.90
C VAL A 112 -8.04 -52.66 30.45
N ASN A 113 -7.61 -53.82 30.99
CA ASN A 113 -6.32 -54.45 30.67
C ASN A 113 -6.19 -54.88 29.21
N GLU A 114 -7.30 -55.15 28.53
CA GLU A 114 -7.30 -55.54 27.12
C GLU A 114 -7.39 -54.35 26.15
N PHE A 115 -7.41 -53.11 26.64
CA PHE A 115 -7.32 -51.95 25.78
C PHE A 115 -5.87 -51.77 25.32
N SER A 116 -5.65 -51.86 24.02
CA SER A 116 -4.34 -51.72 23.39
C SER A 116 -4.37 -50.68 22.27
N CYS A 117 -3.23 -50.05 22.04
CA CYS A 117 -3.00 -49.18 20.89
C CYS A 117 -3.14 -49.96 19.58
N GLU A 118 -3.94 -49.45 18.65
CA GLU A 118 -3.98 -49.95 17.28
C GLU A 118 -2.96 -49.21 16.40
N TYR A 119 -2.82 -47.90 16.65
CA TYR A 119 -1.93 -46.99 15.93
C TYR A 119 -1.16 -46.11 16.91
N PRO A 120 -0.02 -45.52 16.51
CA PRO A 120 0.74 -45.80 15.28
C PRO A 120 1.39 -47.20 15.30
N SER A 121 1.88 -47.68 14.15
CA SER A 121 2.42 -49.04 13.99
C SER A 121 3.50 -49.41 15.01
N ASP A 122 4.29 -48.43 15.47
CA ASP A 122 5.37 -48.65 16.44
C ASP A 122 4.84 -48.97 17.85
N LEU A 123 3.62 -48.56 18.15
CA LEU A 123 2.96 -48.77 19.44
C LEU A 123 1.85 -49.84 19.37
N HIS A 124 1.67 -50.47 18.22
CA HIS A 124 0.62 -51.46 18.00
C HIS A 124 0.69 -52.61 19.03
N GLY A 125 -0.43 -52.90 19.67
CA GLY A 125 -0.56 -53.97 20.67
C GLY A 125 -0.07 -53.60 22.08
N ILE A 126 0.48 -52.40 22.30
CA ILE A 126 0.84 -51.94 23.65
C ILE A 126 -0.42 -51.60 24.44
N SER A 127 -0.52 -52.11 25.67
CA SER A 127 -1.66 -51.79 26.55
C SER A 127 -1.68 -50.30 26.91
N LEU A 128 -2.88 -49.70 26.91
CA LEU A 128 -3.08 -48.28 27.24
C LEU A 128 -2.55 -47.91 28.64
N TRP A 129 -2.56 -48.85 29.59
CA TRP A 129 -1.97 -48.63 30.92
C TRP A 129 -0.47 -48.38 30.87
N ASN A 130 0.25 -49.13 30.02
CA ASN A 130 1.69 -49.02 29.88
C ASN A 130 2.09 -47.84 28.98
N TYR A 131 1.25 -47.53 27.98
CA TYR A 131 1.44 -46.40 27.07
C TYR A 131 1.61 -45.07 27.79
N SER A 132 0.85 -44.82 28.88
CA SER A 132 0.94 -43.55 29.62
C SER A 132 2.30 -43.23 30.25
N SER A 133 3.21 -44.21 30.30
CA SER A 133 4.60 -44.04 30.77
C SER A 133 5.62 -43.84 29.64
N VAL A 134 5.19 -44.04 28.38
CA VAL A 134 6.03 -44.06 27.19
C VAL A 134 6.01 -42.71 26.47
N ILE A 135 4.96 -41.91 26.64
CA ILE A 135 4.82 -40.65 25.92
C ILE A 135 5.24 -39.44 26.77
N SER A 136 6.18 -38.67 26.23
CA SER A 136 6.48 -37.30 26.64
C SER A 136 5.82 -36.37 25.64
N CYS A 137 4.56 -36.01 25.86
CA CYS A 137 3.95 -34.87 25.16
C CYS A 137 4.52 -33.60 25.80
N GLU A 138 5.78 -33.30 25.53
CA GLU A 138 6.32 -31.97 25.79
C GLU A 138 5.74 -31.04 24.71
N GLU A 139 5.07 -29.97 25.14
CA GLU A 139 4.66 -28.86 24.27
C GLU A 139 5.91 -28.15 23.70
N ASP A 140 6.58 -28.78 22.74
CA ASP A 140 7.77 -28.25 22.08
C ASP A 140 7.47 -27.11 21.09
N ASP A 141 6.22 -26.68 20.99
CA ASP A 141 5.79 -25.61 20.07
C ASP A 141 5.81 -24.19 20.67
N GLU A 142 5.91 -23.99 21.99
CA GLU A 142 5.89 -22.63 22.56
C GLU A 142 7.26 -21.92 22.55
N ARG A 143 8.36 -22.62 22.86
CA ARG A 143 9.68 -21.97 23.05
C ARG A 143 10.30 -21.48 21.74
N LEU A 144 10.21 -22.26 20.66
CA LEU A 144 10.75 -21.87 19.35
C LEU A 144 9.94 -20.73 18.71
N VAL A 145 8.62 -20.75 18.86
CA VAL A 145 7.73 -19.71 18.34
C VAL A 145 7.93 -18.39 19.10
N GLN A 146 8.19 -18.43 20.41
CA GLN A 146 8.39 -17.24 21.23
C GLN A 146 9.70 -16.50 20.92
N GLU A 147 10.80 -17.24 20.71
CA GLU A 147 12.10 -16.67 20.29
C GLU A 147 12.00 -16.03 18.90
N LEU A 148 11.32 -16.70 17.95
CA LEU A 148 11.11 -16.16 16.60
C LEU A 148 10.25 -14.90 16.63
N ARG A 149 9.21 -14.86 17.47
CA ARG A 149 8.33 -13.70 17.66
C ARG A 149 9.08 -12.49 18.24
N LEU A 150 9.95 -12.71 19.23
CA LEU A 150 10.75 -11.65 19.84
C LEU A 150 11.78 -11.09 18.84
N SER A 151 12.47 -11.96 18.12
CA SER A 151 13.43 -11.57 17.07
C SER A 151 12.76 -10.73 15.97
N LEU A 152 11.58 -11.16 15.50
CA LEU A 152 10.83 -10.45 14.48
C LEU A 152 10.34 -9.07 14.98
N PHE A 153 9.90 -8.99 16.24
CA PHE A 153 9.50 -7.72 16.86
C PHE A 153 10.67 -6.73 16.97
N ILE A 154 11.84 -7.19 17.43
CA ILE A 154 13.06 -6.37 17.52
C ILE A 154 13.52 -5.93 16.12
N GLY A 155 13.49 -6.83 15.13
CA GLY A 155 13.86 -6.52 13.75
C GLY A 155 12.96 -5.45 13.12
N CYS A 156 11.63 -5.60 13.26
CA CYS A 156 10.67 -4.63 12.73
C CYS A 156 10.81 -3.26 13.41
N THR A 157 10.95 -3.22 14.74
CA THR A 157 11.11 -1.95 15.47
C THR A 157 12.41 -1.25 15.10
N ALA A 158 13.53 -1.97 14.98
CA ALA A 158 14.79 -1.41 14.53
C ALA A 158 14.71 -0.83 13.10
N LEU A 159 14.04 -1.54 12.19
CA LEU A 159 13.83 -1.07 10.82
C LEU A 159 13.01 0.23 10.78
N ILE A 160 11.93 0.31 11.55
CA ILE A 160 11.10 1.52 11.65
C ILE A 160 11.92 2.70 12.18
N ILE A 161 12.73 2.48 13.23
CA ILE A 161 13.60 3.52 13.78
C ILE A 161 14.63 3.98 12.74
N LEU A 162 15.25 3.07 11.99
CA LEU A 162 16.19 3.42 10.93
C LEU A 162 15.55 4.26 9.82
N ILE A 163 14.32 3.93 9.41
CA ILE A 163 13.57 4.70 8.41
C ILE A 163 13.22 6.10 8.96
N MET A 164 12.76 6.19 10.20
CA MET A 164 12.45 7.45 10.86
C MET A 164 13.69 8.35 10.99
N VAL A 165 14.81 7.81 11.45
CA VAL A 165 16.08 8.57 11.53
C VAL A 165 16.56 8.97 10.14
N GLY A 166 16.52 8.04 9.17
CA GLY A 166 16.93 8.30 7.79
C GLY A 166 16.13 9.43 7.13
N THR A 167 14.81 9.45 7.32
CA THR A 167 13.95 10.53 6.81
C THR A 167 14.23 11.87 7.47
N ILE A 168 14.46 11.91 8.79
CA ILE A 168 14.83 13.13 9.53
C ILE A 168 16.18 13.66 9.05
N VAL A 169 17.18 12.79 8.93
CA VAL A 169 18.52 13.13 8.44
C VAL A 169 18.42 13.67 7.02
N PHE A 170 17.69 13.00 6.13
CA PHE A 170 17.48 13.48 4.77
C PHE A 170 16.81 14.86 4.72
N ALA A 171 15.72 15.04 5.46
CA ALA A 171 14.99 16.32 5.51
C ALA A 171 15.88 17.49 6.00
N ARG A 172 16.81 17.21 6.92
CA ARG A 172 17.75 18.21 7.45
C ARG A 172 18.96 18.44 6.55
N LEU A 173 19.51 17.39 5.92
CA LEU A 173 20.77 17.44 5.18
C LEU A 173 20.63 17.64 3.67
N ARG A 174 19.43 17.52 3.08
CA ARG A 174 19.23 17.69 1.62
C ARG A 174 19.84 18.99 1.07
N GLY A 175 19.68 20.12 1.77
CA GLY A 175 20.26 21.39 1.36
C GLY A 175 21.78 21.44 1.46
N PHE A 176 22.37 20.73 2.43
CA PHE A 176 23.83 20.61 2.54
C PHE A 176 24.41 19.73 1.43
N LEU A 177 23.79 18.58 1.15
CA LEU A 177 24.15 17.68 0.05
C LEU A 177 24.12 18.42 -1.30
N PHE A 178 23.10 19.25 -1.52
CA PHE A 178 23.01 20.09 -2.73
C PHE A 178 24.17 21.10 -2.83
N LYS A 179 24.53 21.78 -1.73
CA LYS A 179 25.68 22.71 -1.72
C LYS A 179 27.00 22.00 -2.07
N VAL A 180 27.21 20.79 -1.54
CA VAL A 180 28.40 19.99 -1.84
C VAL A 180 28.38 19.55 -3.30
N TYR A 181 27.27 19.01 -3.79
CA TYR A 181 27.07 18.63 -5.19
C TYR A 181 27.42 19.80 -6.13
N LYS A 182 26.88 20.99 -5.86
CA LYS A 182 27.18 22.21 -6.63
C LYS A 182 28.66 22.55 -6.61
N LYS A 183 29.33 22.49 -5.45
CA LYS A 183 30.75 22.81 -5.33
C LYS A 183 31.62 21.85 -6.16
N VAL A 184 31.19 20.58 -6.26
CA VAL A 184 31.84 19.57 -7.08
C VAL A 184 31.58 19.80 -8.56
N THR A 185 30.32 20.01 -8.97
CA THR A 185 29.98 20.25 -10.39
C THR A 185 30.55 21.56 -10.92
N ALA A 186 30.57 22.63 -10.12
CA ALA A 186 31.17 23.91 -10.54
C ALA A 186 32.68 23.76 -10.80
N ARG A 187 33.39 22.94 -10.01
CA ARG A 187 34.81 22.62 -10.24
C ARG A 187 35.06 21.78 -11.49
N ILE A 188 34.08 20.99 -11.93
CA ILE A 188 34.23 20.04 -13.04
C ILE A 188 33.68 20.62 -14.36
N LEU A 189 32.67 21.51 -14.30
CA LEU A 189 31.82 21.81 -15.46
C LEU A 189 31.65 23.30 -15.80
N GLU A 190 32.30 24.23 -15.10
CA GLU A 190 32.25 25.65 -15.51
C GLU A 190 33.21 25.92 -16.68
N GLY A 191 32.70 25.72 -17.89
CA GLY A 191 33.27 26.30 -19.11
C GLY A 191 33.09 27.83 -19.16
N PRO A 192 33.72 28.52 -20.14
CA PRO A 192 33.73 29.97 -20.19
C PRO A 192 32.30 30.53 -20.29
N ARG A 193 32.01 31.59 -19.53
CA ARG A 193 30.78 32.36 -19.71
C ARG A 193 30.74 32.88 -21.14
N ARG A 194 29.64 32.60 -21.85
CA ARG A 194 29.42 33.15 -23.20
C ARG A 194 29.16 34.65 -23.07
N ASP A 195 30.09 35.45 -23.59
CA ASP A 195 29.83 36.87 -23.84
C ASP A 195 28.72 36.99 -24.90
N LEU A 196 27.69 37.77 -24.57
CA LEU A 196 26.56 37.98 -25.43
C LEU A 196 26.93 38.89 -26.61
N SER A 197 26.72 38.38 -27.82
CA SER A 197 27.00 39.08 -29.08
C SER A 197 26.20 40.37 -29.22
N ALA A 198 26.83 41.39 -29.80
CA ALA A 198 26.34 42.76 -30.01
C ALA A 198 25.21 42.93 -31.05
N GLY A 199 24.30 41.96 -31.17
CA GLY A 199 23.16 42.01 -32.12
C GLY A 199 21.89 41.30 -31.63
N GLY A 200 21.81 40.98 -30.34
CA GLY A 200 20.67 40.30 -29.73
C GLY A 200 19.54 41.24 -29.26
N PRO A 201 18.39 40.69 -28.85
CA PRO A 201 17.27 41.45 -28.29
C PRO A 201 17.68 42.32 -27.09
N ARG A 202 16.94 43.43 -26.91
CA ARG A 202 17.21 44.50 -25.92
C ARG A 202 17.26 43.98 -24.49
N TYR A 203 16.41 43.01 -24.18
CA TYR A 203 16.29 42.41 -22.86
C TYR A 203 16.50 40.89 -22.89
N ASP A 204 16.90 40.37 -21.74
CA ASP A 204 17.17 38.96 -21.54
C ASP A 204 15.88 38.22 -21.16
N ALA A 205 15.04 38.87 -20.35
CA ALA A 205 13.75 38.36 -19.95
C ALA A 205 12.74 39.50 -19.75
N TYR A 206 11.54 39.36 -20.31
CA TYR A 206 10.37 40.13 -19.92
C TYR A 206 9.69 39.43 -18.75
N LEU A 207 9.49 40.14 -17.65
CA LEU A 207 8.80 39.65 -16.46
C LEU A 207 7.35 40.13 -16.50
N CYS A 208 6.43 39.21 -16.82
CA CYS A 208 5.00 39.45 -16.81
C CYS A 208 4.44 39.09 -15.43
N LEU A 209 3.94 40.09 -14.70
CA LEU A 209 3.50 39.98 -13.31
C LEU A 209 2.33 40.93 -13.07
N SER A 210 1.49 40.62 -12.08
CA SER A 210 0.45 41.56 -11.64
C SER A 210 1.06 42.64 -10.74
N ASN A 211 0.60 43.87 -10.85
CA ASN A 211 1.05 44.99 -10.01
C ASN A 211 0.86 44.72 -8.51
N ASN A 212 -0.13 43.90 -8.13
CA ASN A 212 -0.35 43.49 -6.74
C ASN A 212 0.78 42.60 -6.18
N ASP A 213 1.51 41.89 -7.03
CA ASP A 213 2.62 41.02 -6.64
C ASP A 213 3.98 41.73 -6.71
N TYR A 214 4.03 42.97 -7.21
CA TYR A 214 5.28 43.68 -7.50
C TYR A 214 6.26 43.69 -6.31
N LYS A 215 5.80 44.03 -5.10
CA LYS A 215 6.66 44.08 -3.90
C LYS A 215 7.33 42.73 -3.59
N TRP A 216 6.59 41.64 -3.81
CA TRP A 216 7.14 40.30 -3.61
C TRP A 216 8.12 39.96 -4.73
N VAL A 217 7.79 40.26 -5.99
CA VAL A 217 8.68 40.01 -7.14
C VAL A 217 9.98 40.79 -7.03
N GLU A 218 9.92 42.04 -6.56
CA GLU A 218 11.09 42.88 -6.34
C GLU A 218 12.04 42.25 -5.33
N THR A 219 11.52 41.90 -4.15
CA THR A 219 12.31 41.34 -3.05
C THR A 219 12.83 39.94 -3.33
N ALA A 220 12.01 39.10 -3.95
CA ALA A 220 12.37 37.73 -4.28
C ALA A 220 13.25 37.67 -5.54
N LEU A 221 12.74 38.11 -6.69
CA LEU A 221 13.35 37.86 -7.99
C LEU A 221 14.27 39.00 -8.46
N LEU A 222 13.77 40.24 -8.55
CA LEU A 222 14.51 41.35 -9.20
C LEU A 222 15.85 41.64 -8.53
N ASN A 223 15.87 41.71 -7.19
CA ASN A 223 17.08 41.93 -6.40
C ASN A 223 18.20 40.90 -6.64
N ARG A 224 17.86 39.71 -7.18
CA ARG A 224 18.80 38.61 -7.44
C ARG A 224 19.06 38.33 -8.91
N LEU A 225 18.23 38.86 -9.81
CA LEU A 225 18.27 38.52 -11.24
C LEU A 225 18.61 39.69 -12.14
N ASP A 226 18.09 40.89 -11.87
CA ASP A 226 18.21 42.03 -12.76
C ASP A 226 19.48 42.86 -12.48
N SER A 227 20.24 43.15 -13.53
CA SER A 227 21.52 43.87 -13.47
C SER A 227 21.40 45.27 -12.91
N GLN A 228 20.21 45.89 -13.03
CA GLN A 228 19.95 47.23 -12.50
C GLN A 228 19.79 47.26 -10.96
N PHE A 229 19.51 46.12 -10.33
CA PHE A 229 19.34 46.05 -8.87
C PHE A 229 20.61 45.60 -8.13
N ALA A 230 21.54 44.91 -8.81
CA ALA A 230 22.86 44.60 -8.26
C ALA A 230 23.89 44.34 -9.37
N GLU A 231 25.10 44.86 -9.21
CA GLU A 231 26.20 44.70 -10.20
C GLU A 231 26.58 43.24 -10.47
N ARG A 232 26.33 42.34 -9.51
CA ARG A 232 26.58 40.90 -9.65
C ARG A 232 25.58 40.18 -10.55
N ASN A 233 24.44 40.81 -10.87
CA ASN A 233 23.37 40.22 -11.65
C ASN A 233 23.65 40.40 -13.14
N VAL A 234 23.36 39.37 -13.94
CA VAL A 234 23.78 39.32 -15.35
C VAL A 234 22.62 39.60 -16.31
N LEU A 235 21.37 39.45 -15.86
CA LEU A 235 20.22 39.59 -16.75
C LEU A 235 19.74 41.03 -16.84
N ARG A 236 19.38 41.46 -18.04
CA ARG A 236 18.58 42.69 -18.26
C ARG A 236 17.11 42.33 -18.31
N CYS A 237 16.35 42.68 -17.26
CA CYS A 237 14.92 42.40 -17.21
C CYS A 237 14.08 43.57 -17.71
N CYS A 238 12.97 43.29 -18.40
CA CYS A 238 11.92 44.26 -18.76
C CYS A 238 10.67 43.99 -17.92
N PHE A 239 10.01 45.02 -17.40
CA PHE A 239 8.69 44.87 -16.76
C PHE A 239 7.88 46.17 -16.80
N GLU A 240 6.56 46.03 -16.67
CA GLU A 240 5.57 47.09 -16.89
C GLU A 240 5.86 48.39 -16.12
N VAL A 241 6.04 48.32 -14.81
CA VAL A 241 6.16 49.49 -13.93
C VAL A 241 7.37 50.39 -14.27
N ARG A 242 8.42 49.85 -14.90
CA ARG A 242 9.66 50.59 -15.20
C ARG A 242 9.83 50.90 -16.68
N ASP A 243 9.55 49.94 -17.55
CA ASP A 243 9.98 49.99 -18.95
C ASP A 243 8.87 50.37 -19.93
N PHE A 244 7.59 50.38 -19.51
CA PHE A 244 6.50 50.76 -20.41
C PHE A 244 6.46 52.27 -20.64
N ILE A 245 6.18 52.67 -21.88
CA ILE A 245 6.15 54.06 -22.30
C ILE A 245 4.78 54.65 -21.92
N PRO A 246 4.72 55.68 -21.06
CA PRO A 246 3.47 56.33 -20.72
C PRO A 246 2.84 57.00 -21.94
N GLY A 247 1.53 56.81 -22.13
CA GLY A 247 0.79 57.38 -23.26
C GLY A 247 0.74 56.50 -24.52
N GLU A 248 1.54 55.43 -24.57
CA GLU A 248 1.39 54.38 -25.59
C GLU A 248 0.30 53.38 -25.22
N ASP A 249 -0.23 52.69 -26.24
CA ASP A 249 -1.19 51.61 -26.03
C ASP A 249 -0.58 50.49 -25.15
N HIS A 250 -1.36 49.99 -24.20
CA HIS A 250 -0.85 49.02 -23.22
C HIS A 250 -0.53 47.68 -23.89
N LEU A 251 -1.38 47.23 -24.81
CA LEU A 251 -1.13 46.02 -25.59
C LEU A 251 0.12 46.18 -26.46
N PHE A 252 0.33 47.38 -27.04
CA PHE A 252 1.56 47.68 -27.76
C PHE A 252 2.80 47.54 -26.87
N ASN A 253 2.78 48.11 -25.67
CA ASN A 253 3.88 47.98 -24.70
C ASN A 253 4.15 46.52 -24.32
N ILE A 254 3.11 45.71 -24.08
CA ILE A 254 3.24 44.26 -23.81
C ILE A 254 3.90 43.56 -25.00
N ARG A 255 3.43 43.85 -26.21
CA ARG A 255 3.97 43.26 -27.45
C ARG A 255 5.44 43.65 -27.64
N ASP A 256 5.78 44.92 -27.50
CA ASP A 256 7.17 45.38 -27.64
C ASP A 256 8.07 44.72 -26.59
N ALA A 257 7.62 44.61 -25.34
CA ALA A 257 8.37 43.93 -24.28
C ALA A 257 8.60 42.44 -24.56
N ILE A 258 7.59 41.72 -25.07
CA ILE A 258 7.70 40.31 -25.44
C ILE A 258 8.72 40.14 -26.56
N TRP A 259 8.58 40.84 -27.69
CA TRP A 259 9.48 40.69 -28.85
C TRP A 259 10.87 41.29 -28.60
N GLY A 260 10.97 42.32 -27.77
CA GLY A 260 12.22 42.94 -27.32
C GLY A 260 13.01 42.09 -26.32
N SER A 261 12.45 40.96 -25.86
CA SER A 261 13.08 40.04 -24.89
C SER A 261 13.39 38.66 -25.49
N ARG A 262 14.46 38.00 -25.02
CA ARG A 262 14.73 36.58 -25.40
C ARG A 262 13.68 35.63 -24.86
N LYS A 263 13.25 35.84 -23.62
CA LYS A 263 12.30 34.99 -22.90
C LYS A 263 11.23 35.84 -22.26
N THR A 264 10.02 35.29 -22.16
CA THR A 264 8.93 35.85 -21.36
C THR A 264 8.74 34.96 -20.15
N VAL A 265 8.86 35.52 -18.95
CA VAL A 265 8.66 34.84 -17.68
C VAL A 265 7.37 35.34 -17.07
N CYS A 266 6.33 34.50 -17.07
CA CYS A 266 5.04 34.84 -16.46
C CYS A 266 4.98 34.33 -15.02
N ILE A 267 4.77 35.25 -14.08
CA ILE A 267 4.66 34.98 -12.64
C ILE A 267 3.18 34.77 -12.32
N VAL A 268 2.74 33.52 -12.41
CA VAL A 268 1.34 33.12 -12.24
C VAL A 268 1.02 32.95 -10.77
N SER A 269 0.34 33.96 -10.21
CA SER A 269 -0.22 34.00 -8.86
C SER A 269 -1.76 33.97 -8.89
N LYS A 270 -2.41 34.12 -7.72
CA LYS A 270 -3.86 34.34 -7.64
C LYS A 270 -4.29 35.68 -8.25
N GLU A 271 -3.45 36.70 -8.17
CA GLU A 271 -3.74 38.04 -8.69
C GLU A 271 -3.47 38.12 -10.19
N PHE A 272 -2.42 37.45 -10.67
CA PHE A 272 -2.15 37.27 -12.11
C PHE A 272 -3.37 36.70 -12.86
N LEU A 273 -4.05 35.69 -12.29
CA LEU A 273 -5.22 35.06 -12.92
C LEU A 273 -6.47 35.95 -12.96
N LYS A 274 -6.49 37.07 -12.20
CA LYS A 274 -7.57 38.06 -12.25
C LYS A 274 -7.25 39.22 -13.20
N ASP A 275 -5.98 39.38 -13.54
CA ASP A 275 -5.47 40.48 -14.34
C ASP A 275 -5.58 40.15 -15.83
N GLY A 276 -6.47 40.87 -16.52
CA GLY A 276 -6.74 40.64 -17.94
C GLY A 276 -5.52 40.86 -18.83
N TRP A 277 -4.68 41.85 -18.50
CA TRP A 277 -3.47 42.15 -19.26
C TRP A 277 -2.41 41.07 -19.10
N CYS A 278 -2.28 40.52 -17.89
CA CYS A 278 -1.40 39.37 -17.64
C CYS A 278 -1.80 38.12 -18.44
N LEU A 279 -3.11 37.84 -18.52
CA LEU A 279 -3.64 36.72 -19.29
C LEU A 279 -3.44 36.92 -20.80
N GLU A 280 -3.61 38.15 -21.27
CA GLU A 280 -3.37 38.51 -22.67
C GLU A 280 -1.89 38.38 -23.04
N ALA A 281 -1.00 38.92 -22.20
CA ALA A 281 0.45 38.78 -22.35
C ALA A 281 0.89 37.32 -22.36
N PHE A 282 0.31 36.46 -21.50
CA PHE A 282 0.58 35.02 -21.51
C PHE A 282 0.18 34.37 -22.84
N THR A 283 -1.01 34.70 -23.33
CA THR A 283 -1.54 34.17 -24.60
C THR A 283 -0.68 34.63 -25.77
N LEU A 284 -0.26 35.89 -25.78
CA LEU A 284 0.60 36.47 -26.81
C LEU A 284 1.99 35.82 -26.81
N ALA A 285 2.59 35.60 -25.63
CA ALA A 285 3.86 34.90 -25.50
C ALA A 285 3.77 33.42 -25.93
N GLN A 286 2.62 32.77 -25.66
CA GLN A 286 2.35 31.41 -26.12
C GLN A 286 2.24 31.34 -27.64
N SER A 287 1.57 32.31 -28.29
CA SER A 287 1.51 32.41 -29.74
C SER A 287 2.90 32.54 -30.36
N ARG A 288 3.75 33.45 -29.83
CA ARG A 288 5.15 33.60 -30.26
C ARG A 288 5.94 32.28 -30.14
N MET A 289 5.74 31.54 -29.05
CA MET A 289 6.39 30.24 -28.85
C MET A 289 6.03 29.22 -29.93
N LEU A 290 4.77 29.21 -30.36
CA LEU A 290 4.26 28.31 -31.40
C LEU A 290 4.69 28.75 -32.79
N GLU A 291 4.68 30.05 -33.07
CA GLU A 291 5.11 30.65 -34.34
C GLU A 291 6.61 30.47 -34.58
N GLU A 292 7.46 30.78 -33.60
CA GLU A 292 8.91 30.69 -33.73
C GLU A 292 9.45 29.26 -33.54
N LEU A 293 8.61 28.33 -33.05
CA LEU A 293 9.02 26.99 -32.62
C LEU A 293 10.24 27.03 -31.69
N ARG A 294 10.26 27.99 -30.76
CA ARG A 294 11.33 28.18 -29.77
C ARG A 294 10.72 28.19 -28.39
N ASP A 295 11.46 27.68 -27.42
CA ASP A 295 11.09 27.76 -26.01
C ASP A 295 11.26 29.21 -25.51
N VAL A 296 10.26 30.08 -25.71
CA VAL A 296 10.34 31.50 -25.33
C VAL A 296 9.55 31.83 -24.06
N LEU A 297 8.63 30.97 -23.63
CA LEU A 297 7.72 31.22 -22.51
C LEU A 297 8.04 30.33 -21.31
N ILE A 298 8.32 30.96 -20.17
CA ILE A 298 8.57 30.30 -18.89
C ILE A 298 7.44 30.67 -17.93
N MET A 299 6.70 29.65 -17.48
CA MET A 299 5.66 29.83 -16.46
C MET A 299 6.26 29.58 -15.07
N VAL A 300 6.15 30.56 -14.17
CA VAL A 300 6.53 30.45 -12.75
C VAL A 300 5.27 30.54 -11.90
N VAL A 301 4.92 29.50 -11.15
CA VAL A 301 3.75 29.49 -10.27
C VAL A 301 4.17 29.89 -8.86
N VAL A 302 3.52 30.93 -8.34
CA VAL A 302 3.83 31.50 -7.01
C VAL A 302 2.64 31.40 -6.08
N GLY A 303 2.91 30.94 -4.86
CA GLY A 303 1.92 30.76 -3.81
C GLY A 303 1.01 29.56 -4.03
N ASN A 304 0.06 29.38 -3.12
CA ASN A 304 -0.86 28.25 -3.15
C ASN A 304 -2.03 28.50 -4.13
N VAL A 305 -1.75 28.33 -5.42
CA VAL A 305 -2.75 28.39 -6.50
C VAL A 305 -3.31 27.00 -6.75
N LEU A 306 -4.58 26.80 -6.38
CA LEU A 306 -5.27 25.53 -6.57
C LEU A 306 -5.34 25.16 -8.06
N HIS A 307 -5.12 23.88 -8.37
CA HIS A 307 -5.00 23.39 -9.75
C HIS A 307 -6.21 23.75 -10.64
N TYR A 308 -7.44 23.70 -10.11
CA TYR A 308 -8.64 24.04 -10.86
C TYR A 308 -8.66 25.50 -11.36
N ARG A 309 -7.99 26.43 -10.66
CA ARG A 309 -7.91 27.83 -11.08
C ARG A 309 -7.00 28.02 -12.29
N LEU A 310 -5.90 27.26 -12.34
CA LEU A 310 -5.00 27.23 -13.52
C LEU A 310 -5.70 26.65 -14.75
N MET A 311 -6.59 25.68 -14.53
CA MET A 311 -7.34 25.01 -15.60
C MET A 311 -8.50 25.85 -16.16
N LYS A 312 -8.87 26.96 -15.51
CA LYS A 312 -9.96 27.83 -15.95
C LYS A 312 -9.62 28.58 -17.25
N HIS A 313 -8.36 28.95 -17.43
CA HIS A 313 -7.89 29.73 -18.58
C HIS A 313 -7.22 28.82 -19.61
N GLU A 314 -7.61 28.91 -20.88
CA GLU A 314 -7.18 27.98 -21.92
C GLU A 314 -5.67 28.01 -22.18
N GLY A 315 -5.07 29.20 -22.31
CA GLY A 315 -3.63 29.36 -22.54
C GLY A 315 -2.79 28.78 -21.40
N ILE A 316 -3.18 29.04 -20.16
CA ILE A 316 -2.50 28.50 -18.98
C ILE A 316 -2.73 26.99 -18.84
N ARG A 317 -3.94 26.51 -19.11
CA ARG A 317 -4.31 25.07 -19.04
C ARG A 317 -3.42 24.20 -19.92
N THR A 318 -3.11 24.65 -21.13
CA THR A 318 -2.27 23.86 -22.06
C THR A 318 -0.83 23.72 -21.56
N PHE A 319 -0.28 24.75 -20.90
CA PHE A 319 1.02 24.69 -20.23
C PHE A 319 0.99 23.87 -18.94
N ALA A 320 -0.03 24.08 -18.10
CA ALA A 320 -0.18 23.41 -16.82
C ALA A 320 -0.34 21.89 -16.97
N ARG A 321 -1.04 21.43 -18.02
CA ARG A 321 -1.18 19.99 -18.34
C ARG A 321 0.16 19.31 -18.63
N LYS A 322 1.09 20.01 -19.28
CA LYS A 322 2.44 19.49 -19.59
C LYS A 322 3.37 19.48 -18.37
N ARG A 323 2.95 20.10 -17.24
CA ARG A 323 3.75 20.25 -16.01
C ARG A 323 5.14 20.86 -16.24
N ASP A 324 5.29 21.70 -17.26
CA ASP A 324 6.59 22.33 -17.60
C ASP A 324 6.75 23.74 -16.99
N TYR A 325 6.08 23.99 -15.86
CA TYR A 325 6.21 25.23 -15.10
C TYR A 325 7.21 25.07 -13.94
N LEU A 326 7.76 26.19 -13.48
CA LEU A 326 8.58 26.25 -12.27
C LEU A 326 7.69 26.63 -11.10
N GLN A 327 7.65 25.81 -10.06
CA GLN A 327 6.94 26.15 -8.83
C GLN A 327 7.90 26.85 -7.88
N TRP A 328 7.47 27.96 -7.30
CA TRP A 328 8.22 28.63 -6.23
C TRP A 328 8.31 27.71 -5.00
N PRO A 329 9.51 27.44 -4.46
CA PRO A 329 9.68 26.55 -3.32
C PRO A 329 9.16 27.17 -2.02
N GLU A 330 8.48 26.37 -1.20
CA GLU A 330 8.10 26.75 0.17
C GLU A 330 9.29 26.65 1.12
N ASP A 331 10.17 25.66 0.89
CA ASP A 331 11.36 25.44 1.69
C ASP A 331 12.52 26.34 1.27
N THR A 332 13.11 27.01 2.27
CA THR A 332 14.25 27.93 2.06
C THR A 332 15.50 27.24 1.51
N GLN A 333 15.64 25.93 1.72
CA GLN A 333 16.76 25.13 1.21
C GLN A 333 16.74 25.00 -0.32
N ASP A 334 15.55 25.06 -0.94
CA ASP A 334 15.35 24.81 -2.36
C ASP A 334 15.35 26.11 -3.20
N ILE A 335 15.35 27.27 -2.54
CA ILE A 335 15.36 28.60 -3.19
C ILE A 335 16.54 28.75 -4.16
N GLN A 336 17.73 28.30 -3.77
CA GLN A 336 18.93 28.40 -4.63
C GLN A 336 18.79 27.54 -5.89
N TRP A 337 18.23 26.34 -5.75
CA TRP A 337 17.98 25.44 -6.87
C TRP A 337 16.96 26.03 -7.86
N PHE A 338 15.92 26.68 -7.34
CA PHE A 338 14.95 27.40 -8.16
C PHE A 338 15.61 28.47 -9.03
N TYR A 339 16.46 29.33 -8.46
CA TYR A 339 17.16 30.37 -9.23
C TYR A 339 18.04 29.80 -10.34
N GLU A 340 18.79 28.75 -10.05
CA GLU A 340 19.66 28.12 -11.05
C GLU A 340 18.86 27.52 -12.21
N LYS A 341 17.73 26.88 -11.88
CA LYS A 341 16.83 26.32 -12.89
C LYS A 341 16.18 27.43 -13.74
N LEU A 342 15.76 28.52 -13.12
CA LEU A 342 15.20 29.68 -13.80
C LEU A 342 16.24 30.34 -14.72
N MET A 343 17.44 30.64 -14.19
CA MET A 343 18.56 31.19 -14.96
C MET A 343 18.95 30.29 -16.14
N SER A 344 19.02 28.98 -15.91
CA SER A 344 19.32 28.02 -16.97
C SER A 344 18.25 28.02 -18.06
N LYS A 345 16.95 28.07 -17.71
CA LYS A 345 15.86 28.19 -18.69
C LYS A 345 15.91 29.52 -19.46
N ILE A 346 16.28 30.62 -18.79
CA ILE A 346 16.38 31.94 -19.43
C ILE A 346 17.52 31.99 -20.45
N LEU A 347 18.69 31.46 -20.09
CA LEU A 347 19.90 31.51 -20.92
C LEU A 347 19.95 30.43 -22.02
N LYS A 348 19.09 29.42 -21.97
CA LYS A 348 19.11 28.29 -22.91
C LYS A 348 18.27 28.60 -24.15
N ASP A 349 18.91 28.65 -25.32
CA ASP A 349 18.21 28.62 -26.60
C ASP A 349 17.93 27.18 -27.01
N LYS A 350 16.66 26.75 -26.87
CA LYS A 350 16.16 25.47 -27.38
C LYS A 350 15.16 25.76 -28.50
N LYS A 351 15.48 25.34 -29.73
CA LYS A 351 14.47 25.15 -30.79
C LYS A 351 13.63 23.93 -30.42
N ASN A 352 12.30 24.08 -30.45
CA ASN A 352 11.36 22.99 -30.27
C ASN A 352 11.33 22.14 -31.54
N THR A 353 12.12 21.07 -31.59
CA THR A 353 12.04 20.03 -32.62
C THR A 353 10.84 19.11 -32.35
N ALA A 354 9.62 19.61 -32.59
CA ALA A 354 8.42 18.81 -32.52
C ALA A 354 7.32 19.34 -33.47
N LYS A 355 7.53 19.14 -34.79
CA LYS A 355 6.53 18.91 -35.85
C LYS A 355 7.22 18.94 -37.22
N ALA A 356 7.95 17.87 -37.55
CA ALA A 356 8.34 17.52 -38.92
C ALA A 356 7.97 16.07 -39.24
N ASN A 357 6.92 15.56 -38.59
CA ASN A 357 6.22 14.34 -38.98
C ASN A 357 4.76 14.71 -39.26
N ASN A 358 4.54 15.37 -40.40
CA ASN A 358 3.33 15.18 -41.21
C ASN A 358 3.87 14.47 -42.45
N GLY A 359 3.55 13.21 -42.66
CA GLY A 359 2.26 12.85 -43.24
C GLY A 359 2.44 12.91 -44.74
N ASP A 360 2.69 11.75 -45.35
CA ASP A 360 2.68 11.56 -46.80
C ASP A 360 1.40 12.17 -47.36
N ILE A 361 1.52 13.37 -47.92
CA ILE A 361 0.54 13.90 -48.85
C ILE A 361 0.95 13.29 -50.20
N THR A 362 0.28 12.20 -50.53
CA THR A 362 0.25 11.64 -51.88
C THR A 362 -0.19 12.72 -52.85
N LEU A 363 0.78 13.29 -53.57
CA LEU A 363 0.53 14.07 -54.78
C LEU A 363 0.01 13.10 -55.84
N VAL A 364 -1.31 13.00 -55.94
CA VAL A 364 -1.98 12.43 -57.12
C VAL A 364 -1.72 13.39 -58.28
N ASN A 365 -0.76 13.04 -59.12
CA ASN A 365 -0.56 13.66 -60.43
C ASN A 365 -1.82 13.43 -61.29
N MET A 366 -2.64 14.47 -61.45
CA MET A 366 -3.57 14.55 -62.58
C MET A 366 -2.84 15.18 -63.76
N THR A 367 -2.26 14.33 -64.60
CA THR A 367 -1.96 14.64 -66.00
C THR A 367 -3.26 14.69 -66.77
N VAL A 368 -3.72 15.88 -67.17
CA VAL A 368 -4.66 16.02 -68.28
C VAL A 368 -3.81 16.24 -69.53
N GLY A 369 -3.82 15.23 -70.39
CA GLY A 369 -3.28 15.31 -71.74
C GLY A 369 -4.27 16.02 -72.66
N THR A 370 -3.70 16.81 -73.58
CA THR A 370 -4.16 17.21 -74.92
C THR A 370 -5.58 17.73 -75.09
#